data_AF-A0A845F6F6-F1
#
_entry.id   AF-A0A845F6F6-F1
#
_cell.length_a   1.000
_cell.length_b   1.000
_cell.length_c   1.000
_cell.angle_alpha   90.00
_cell.angle_beta   90.00
_cell.angle_gamma   90.00
#
_symmetry.space_group_name_H-M   'P 1'
#
loop_
_entity.id
_entity.type
_entity.pdbx_description
1 polymer ?
#
loop_
_entity_poly.entity_id
_entity_poly.type
_entity_poly.pdbx_seq_one_letter_code
_entity_poly.pdbx_strand_id
1 'polypeptide(L)'
;MMERLYEKVKFVEGENFVTIEDTRHLTDEELQSLSLIFLKDSKFAGVKNRTILVPSTFKEETTEYIKDLGFKHHDDVYFVRCRLFGEDRGKREAQPFELISLKQGEEGVFKETWRRSMEGSLNAPQSLNMDEQMKSVKKELGPGYVDSCLTVYENGTPIGVIMPHIEPGTKNEGRIFYFGLVPEERGKNKSTALYEEGLYLLKNYFKATYSIGATSIHNKPMLKVFEKCGCAMTEKVGIYKYSQDPYQSPKLI
;
A
#
# COMPACT_ATOMS: atom_id res chain seq x y z
N MET A 1 -1.95 9.30 30.25
CA MET A 1 -2.83 9.95 29.25
C MET A 1 -2.26 9.79 27.83
N MET A 2 -0.93 9.97 27.63
CA MET A 2 -0.24 9.74 26.34
C MET A 2 -0.44 8.34 25.73
N GLU A 3 -0.36 7.27 26.53
CA GLU A 3 -0.47 5.89 26.01
C GLU A 3 -1.84 5.56 25.40
N ARG A 4 -2.91 6.26 25.82
CA ARG A 4 -4.28 5.95 25.37
C ARG A 4 -4.58 6.34 23.92
N LEU A 5 -3.84 7.30 23.33
CA LEU A 5 -4.04 7.67 21.93
C LEU A 5 -3.29 6.73 20.98
N TYR A 6 -2.14 6.21 21.40
CA TYR A 6 -1.37 5.24 20.60
C TYR A 6 -2.13 3.92 20.44
N GLU A 7 -2.92 3.52 21.45
CA GLU A 7 -3.78 2.34 21.38
C GLU A 7 -4.93 2.47 20.37
N LYS A 8 -5.26 3.69 19.93
CA LYS A 8 -6.35 3.95 18.97
C LYS A 8 -5.90 3.94 17.51
N VAL A 9 -4.60 3.87 17.25
CA VAL A 9 -4.02 3.99 15.90
C VAL A 9 -3.07 2.82 15.63
N LYS A 10 -2.80 2.57 14.35
CA LYS A 10 -1.82 1.56 13.94
C LYS A 10 -0.47 2.22 13.70
N PHE A 11 0.59 1.64 14.25
CA PHE A 11 1.96 2.03 13.93
C PHE A 11 2.58 1.04 12.96
N VAL A 12 3.18 1.57 11.89
CA VAL A 12 4.04 0.80 10.98
C VAL A 12 5.46 1.31 11.13
N GLU A 13 6.33 0.50 11.72
CA GLU A 13 7.71 0.85 12.06
C GLU A 13 8.72 0.10 11.16
N GLY A 14 9.65 0.84 10.56
CA GLY A 14 10.81 0.32 9.85
C GLY A 14 12.12 0.91 10.40
N GLU A 15 13.26 0.50 9.86
CA GLU A 15 14.58 0.91 10.40
C GLU A 15 14.79 2.43 10.44
N ASN A 16 14.20 3.17 9.49
CA ASN A 16 14.38 4.62 9.36
C ASN A 16 13.06 5.39 9.21
N PHE A 17 11.92 4.75 9.44
CA PHE A 17 10.62 5.39 9.34
C PHE A 17 9.62 4.86 10.37
N VAL A 18 8.67 5.72 10.75
CA VAL A 18 7.48 5.34 11.50
C VAL A 18 6.28 6.04 10.89
N THR A 19 5.21 5.29 10.63
CA THR A 19 3.95 5.80 10.10
C THR A 19 2.82 5.53 11.08
N ILE A 20 2.03 6.55 11.37
CA ILE A 20 0.73 6.43 12.04
C ILE A 20 -0.35 6.26 10.97
N GLU A 21 -1.08 5.16 11.06
CA GLU A 21 -2.21 4.79 10.22
C GLU A 21 -3.50 4.67 11.07
N ASP A 22 -4.63 4.49 10.39
CA ASP A 22 -5.96 4.26 11.01
C ASP A 22 -6.43 5.39 11.95
N THR A 23 -6.16 6.64 11.58
CA THR A 23 -6.51 7.84 12.37
C THR A 23 -7.98 8.25 12.25
N ARG A 24 -8.76 7.61 11.38
CA ARG A 24 -10.17 7.96 11.09
C ARG A 24 -11.11 7.91 12.29
N HIS A 25 -10.72 7.22 13.35
CA HIS A 25 -11.52 7.06 14.57
C HIS A 25 -11.27 8.15 15.60
N LEU A 26 -10.31 9.05 15.35
CA LEU A 26 -9.96 10.15 16.24
C LEU A 26 -10.84 11.38 16.00
N THR A 27 -11.02 12.20 17.04
CA THR A 27 -11.51 13.58 16.86
C THR A 27 -10.40 14.49 16.35
N ASP A 28 -10.77 15.68 15.85
CA ASP A 28 -9.81 16.73 15.48
C ASP A 28 -8.82 17.03 16.63
N GLU A 29 -9.31 17.21 17.87
CA GLU A 29 -8.41 17.50 19.01
C GLU A 29 -7.51 16.32 19.36
N GLU A 30 -8.01 15.09 19.22
CA GLU A 30 -7.22 13.88 19.44
C GLU A 30 -6.10 13.74 18.41
N LEU A 31 -6.38 14.02 17.13
CA LEU A 31 -5.37 13.97 16.08
C LEU A 31 -4.32 15.07 16.24
N GLN A 32 -4.72 16.29 16.60
CA GLN A 32 -3.78 17.38 16.92
C GLN A 32 -2.88 17.00 18.10
N SER A 33 -3.48 16.50 19.18
CA SER A 33 -2.74 16.03 20.37
C SER A 33 -1.79 14.89 20.03
N LEU A 34 -2.25 13.90 19.26
CA LEU A 34 -1.45 12.78 18.80
C LEU A 34 -0.26 13.24 17.96
N SER A 35 -0.47 14.20 17.05
CA SER A 35 0.58 14.72 16.18
C SER A 35 1.68 15.43 16.97
N LEU A 36 1.31 16.21 17.98
CA LEU A 36 2.27 16.87 18.87
C LEU A 36 3.04 15.85 19.73
N ILE A 37 2.34 14.88 20.31
CA ILE A 37 2.95 13.80 21.10
C ILE A 37 3.92 13.02 20.23
N PHE A 38 3.47 12.59 19.05
CA PHE A 38 4.26 11.80 18.11
C PHE A 38 5.53 12.55 17.66
N LEU A 39 5.48 13.86 17.51
CA LEU A 39 6.65 14.69 17.20
C LEU A 39 7.63 14.79 18.37
N LYS A 40 7.14 14.95 19.61
CA LYS A 40 7.98 15.14 20.80
C LYS A 40 8.46 13.85 21.45
N ASP A 41 7.88 12.71 21.07
CA ASP A 41 8.21 11.42 21.65
C ASP A 41 9.68 11.04 21.40
N SER A 42 10.41 10.85 22.49
CA SER A 42 11.82 10.48 22.45
C SER A 42 12.06 9.09 21.88
N LYS A 43 11.05 8.19 21.90
CA LYS A 43 11.09 6.88 21.25
C LYS A 43 11.42 7.01 19.77
N PHE A 44 10.93 8.07 19.12
CA PHE A 44 11.11 8.27 17.69
C PHE A 44 12.20 9.29 17.35
N ALA A 45 12.95 9.80 18.34
CA ALA A 45 13.94 10.87 18.16
C ALA A 45 14.98 10.57 17.07
N GLY A 46 15.42 9.32 16.92
CA GLY A 46 16.38 8.89 15.90
C GLY A 46 15.77 8.46 14.55
N VAL A 47 14.45 8.49 14.42
CA VAL A 47 13.76 8.07 13.19
C VAL A 47 13.79 9.22 12.17
N LYS A 48 14.37 8.96 10.99
CA LYS A 48 14.51 9.98 9.94
C LYS A 48 13.19 10.48 9.38
N ASN A 49 12.22 9.58 9.20
CA ASN A 49 10.94 9.91 8.58
C ASN A 49 9.76 9.52 9.49
N ARG A 50 8.97 10.52 9.88
CA ARG A 50 7.72 10.32 10.62
C ARG A 50 6.56 10.69 9.73
N THR A 51 5.59 9.80 9.61
CA THR A 51 4.45 9.99 8.70
C THR A 51 3.14 9.88 9.46
N ILE A 52 2.18 10.75 9.15
CA ILE A 52 0.80 10.66 9.64
C ILE A 52 -0.11 10.59 8.42
N LEU A 53 -0.96 9.56 8.39
CA LEU A 53 -2.07 9.47 7.45
C LEU A 53 -3.27 10.22 8.03
N VAL A 54 -3.80 11.20 7.29
CA VAL A 54 -4.88 12.08 7.73
C VAL A 54 -6.06 12.00 6.75
N PRO A 55 -7.15 11.30 7.10
CA PRO A 55 -8.39 11.29 6.33
C PRO A 55 -8.92 12.69 6.02
N SER A 56 -9.52 12.86 4.84
CA SER A 56 -10.11 14.14 4.42
C SER A 56 -11.36 14.55 5.19
N THR A 57 -11.79 13.74 6.17
CA THR A 57 -12.90 14.06 7.09
C THR A 57 -12.48 15.00 8.21
N PHE A 58 -11.18 15.11 8.48
CA PHE A 58 -10.64 16.10 9.42
C PHE A 58 -10.74 17.51 8.86
N LYS A 59 -10.88 18.49 9.75
CA LYS A 59 -11.02 19.89 9.35
C LYS A 59 -9.69 20.46 8.83
N GLU A 60 -9.79 21.53 8.05
CA GLU A 60 -8.63 22.24 7.51
C GLU A 60 -7.72 22.74 8.64
N GLU A 61 -8.29 23.26 9.73
CA GLU A 61 -7.53 23.73 10.90
C GLU A 61 -6.67 22.63 11.53
N THR A 62 -7.15 21.38 11.52
CA THR A 62 -6.37 20.23 12.00
C THR A 62 -5.20 19.92 11.09
N THR A 63 -5.39 20.00 9.77
CA THR A 63 -4.29 19.81 8.82
C THR A 63 -3.28 20.95 8.86
N GLU A 64 -3.72 22.20 9.04
CA GLU A 64 -2.81 23.34 9.21
C GLU A 64 -2.03 23.24 10.52
N TYR A 65 -2.67 22.83 11.62
CA TYR A 65 -1.96 22.55 12.88
C TYR A 65 -0.83 21.53 12.69
N ILE A 66 -1.09 20.43 11.97
CA ILE A 66 -0.08 19.40 11.67
C ILE A 66 1.06 19.99 10.83
N LYS A 67 0.76 20.90 9.89
CA LYS A 67 1.78 21.60 9.10
C LYS A 67 2.61 22.57 9.92
N ASP A 68 1.99 23.29 10.86
CA ASP A 68 2.66 24.20 11.80
C ASP A 68 3.64 23.47 12.73
N LEU A 69 3.38 22.18 13.02
CA LEU A 69 4.33 21.29 13.69
C LEU A 69 5.53 20.90 12.82
N GLY A 70 5.56 21.29 11.54
CA GLY A 70 6.65 21.04 10.59
C GLY A 70 6.43 19.83 9.68
N PHE A 71 5.28 19.14 9.75
CA PHE A 71 4.96 18.10 8.78
C PHE A 71 4.62 18.73 7.43
N LYS A 72 5.14 18.16 6.34
CA LYS A 72 4.83 18.60 4.98
C LYS A 72 3.83 17.65 4.36
N HIS A 73 2.79 18.19 3.72
CA HIS A 73 1.93 17.40 2.85
C HIS A 73 2.76 16.86 1.70
N HIS A 74 2.73 15.54 1.51
CA HIS A 74 3.56 14.83 0.55
C HIS A 74 2.75 14.30 -0.63
N ASP A 75 1.59 13.74 -0.36
CA ASP A 75 0.68 13.21 -1.38
C ASP A 75 -0.73 13.07 -0.80
N ASP A 76 -1.72 12.89 -1.66
CA ASP A 76 -3.02 12.36 -1.30
C ASP A 76 -3.18 10.96 -1.91
N VAL A 77 -3.76 10.04 -1.15
CA VAL A 77 -4.10 8.70 -1.62
C VAL A 77 -5.60 8.45 -1.55
N TYR A 78 -6.12 7.75 -2.55
CA TYR A 78 -7.46 7.18 -2.50
C TYR A 78 -7.38 5.75 -2.02
N PHE A 79 -8.15 5.44 -0.97
CA PHE A 79 -8.45 4.08 -0.58
C PHE A 79 -9.70 3.62 -1.34
N VAL A 80 -9.65 2.38 -1.83
CA VAL A 80 -10.75 1.74 -2.53
C VAL A 80 -11.08 0.40 -1.88
N ARG A 81 -12.35 0.00 -2.01
CA ARG A 81 -12.84 -1.31 -1.62
C ARG A 81 -13.45 -2.03 -2.80
N CYS A 82 -12.94 -3.23 -3.08
CA CYS A 82 -13.47 -4.13 -4.10
C CYS A 82 -14.24 -5.26 -3.39
N ARG A 83 -15.55 -5.40 -3.66
CA ARG A 83 -16.33 -6.56 -3.14
C ARG A 83 -15.98 -7.82 -3.92
N LEU A 84 -15.69 -8.93 -3.23
CA LEU A 84 -15.32 -10.20 -3.86
C LEU A 84 -16.46 -11.23 -3.85
N PHE A 85 -17.38 -11.12 -2.89
CA PHE A 85 -18.64 -11.90 -2.85
C PHE A 85 -19.83 -11.07 -3.35
N GLY A 86 -20.76 -11.76 -4.03
CA GLY A 86 -21.93 -11.20 -4.72
C GLY A 86 -22.10 -11.82 -6.12
N GLU A 87 -23.34 -11.94 -6.59
CA GLU A 87 -23.73 -12.57 -7.87
C GLU A 87 -23.31 -11.74 -9.12
N ASP A 88 -22.77 -10.54 -8.95
CA ASP A 88 -22.56 -9.54 -10.01
C ASP A 88 -21.21 -9.56 -10.73
N ARG A 89 -20.25 -10.38 -10.33
CA ARG A 89 -19.06 -10.58 -11.18
C ARG A 89 -19.41 -11.64 -12.21
N GLY A 90 -19.98 -11.20 -13.33
CA GLY A 90 -20.35 -12.03 -14.48
C GLY A 90 -19.24 -13.00 -14.90
N LYS A 91 -19.58 -14.01 -15.72
CA LYS A 91 -18.63 -15.04 -16.17
C LYS A 91 -17.34 -14.37 -16.69
N ARG A 92 -16.25 -14.56 -15.95
CA ARG A 92 -14.93 -14.08 -16.32
C ARG A 92 -14.50 -14.80 -17.59
N GLU A 93 -14.15 -14.06 -18.64
CA GLU A 93 -13.41 -14.63 -19.76
C GLU A 93 -12.04 -15.08 -19.25
N ALA A 94 -11.67 -16.33 -19.55
CA ALA A 94 -10.37 -16.86 -19.18
C ALA A 94 -9.28 -15.93 -19.73
N GLN A 95 -8.46 -15.40 -18.82
CA GLN A 95 -7.35 -14.55 -19.22
C GLN A 95 -6.19 -15.43 -19.69
N PRO A 96 -5.40 -14.99 -20.68
CA PRO A 96 -4.31 -15.78 -21.25
C PRO A 96 -3.06 -15.83 -20.33
N PHE A 97 -3.25 -15.57 -19.03
CA PHE A 97 -2.16 -15.50 -18.07
C PHE A 97 -1.94 -16.85 -17.40
N GLU A 98 -0.68 -17.28 -17.40
CA GLU A 98 -0.20 -18.34 -16.53
C GLU A 98 0.45 -17.70 -15.29
N LEU A 99 0.12 -18.23 -14.10
CA LEU A 99 0.61 -17.70 -12.84
C LEU A 99 1.43 -18.77 -12.14
N ILE A 100 2.72 -18.49 -11.91
CA ILE A 100 3.63 -19.41 -11.25
C ILE A 100 4.06 -18.79 -9.92
N SER A 101 3.75 -19.47 -8.82
CA SER A 101 4.14 -19.05 -7.47
C SER A 101 5.57 -19.47 -7.15
N LEU A 102 6.18 -18.86 -6.13
CA LEU A 102 7.51 -19.27 -5.66
C LEU A 102 7.58 -20.72 -5.13
N LYS A 103 6.43 -21.36 -4.85
CA LYS A 103 6.44 -22.81 -4.52
C LYS A 103 6.81 -23.69 -5.71
N GLN A 104 6.51 -23.23 -6.92
CA GLN A 104 6.64 -24.00 -8.16
C GLN A 104 7.70 -23.43 -9.10
N GLY A 105 7.97 -22.12 -9.00
CA GLY A 105 8.91 -21.40 -9.83
C GLY A 105 10.18 -20.96 -9.10
N GLU A 106 11.03 -20.24 -9.82
CA GLU A 106 12.31 -19.77 -9.33
C GLU A 106 12.20 -18.35 -8.73
N GLU A 107 12.71 -18.15 -7.51
CA GLU A 107 12.75 -16.83 -6.85
C GLU A 107 13.52 -15.79 -7.69
N GLY A 108 14.54 -16.21 -8.44
CA GLY A 108 15.31 -15.34 -9.32
C GLY A 108 14.47 -14.70 -10.43
N VAL A 109 13.62 -15.50 -11.10
CA VAL A 109 12.75 -15.00 -12.18
C VAL A 109 11.71 -14.02 -11.64
N PHE A 110 11.11 -14.35 -10.49
CA PHE A 110 10.16 -13.45 -9.83
C PHE A 110 10.81 -12.12 -9.44
N LYS A 111 11.98 -12.16 -8.79
CA LYS A 111 12.72 -10.96 -8.38
C LYS A 111 13.06 -10.06 -9.58
N GLU A 112 13.59 -10.63 -10.65
CA GLU A 112 13.94 -9.85 -11.84
C GLU A 112 12.69 -9.26 -12.52
N THR A 113 11.62 -10.04 -12.63
CA THR A 113 10.36 -9.55 -13.21
C THR A 113 9.74 -8.45 -12.34
N TRP A 114 9.78 -8.59 -11.02
CA TRP A 114 9.32 -7.55 -10.09
C TRP A 114 10.17 -6.28 -10.20
N ARG A 115 11.51 -6.42 -10.21
CA ARG A 115 12.45 -5.32 -10.41
C ARG A 115 12.12 -4.52 -11.67
N ARG A 116 11.96 -5.20 -12.81
CA ARG A 116 11.57 -4.58 -14.09
C ARG A 116 10.19 -3.96 -14.02
N SER A 117 9.25 -4.62 -13.35
CA SER A 117 7.89 -4.10 -13.17
C SER A 117 7.85 -2.79 -12.36
N MET A 118 8.87 -2.50 -11.55
CA MET A 118 9.00 -1.24 -10.82
C MET A 118 9.68 -0.12 -11.61
N GLU A 119 10.42 -0.43 -12.67
CA GLU A 119 11.12 0.58 -13.47
C GLU A 119 10.13 1.61 -14.03
N GLY A 120 10.26 2.88 -13.62
CA GLY A 120 9.34 3.95 -14.02
C GLY A 120 7.90 3.79 -13.50
N SER A 121 7.66 2.92 -12.52
CA SER A 121 6.34 2.75 -11.89
C SER A 121 6.06 3.88 -10.91
N LEU A 122 4.84 4.41 -10.94
CA LEU A 122 4.34 5.38 -9.95
C LEU A 122 4.12 4.74 -8.57
N ASN A 123 4.15 3.40 -8.47
CA ASN A 123 4.06 2.65 -7.22
C ASN A 123 5.43 2.14 -6.73
N ALA A 124 6.54 2.53 -7.38
CA ALA A 124 7.86 2.06 -6.97
C ALA A 124 8.27 2.69 -5.63
N PRO A 125 8.69 1.90 -4.63
CA PRO A 125 9.28 2.43 -3.41
C PRO A 125 10.62 3.10 -3.75
N GLN A 126 10.85 4.30 -3.22
CA GLN A 126 11.98 5.16 -3.62
C GLN A 126 13.36 4.72 -3.07
N SER A 127 13.44 3.71 -2.19
CA SER A 127 14.65 3.52 -1.36
C SER A 127 15.14 2.10 -1.09
N LEU A 128 14.47 1.04 -1.57
CA LEU A 128 14.85 -0.34 -1.24
C LEU A 128 15.34 -1.13 -2.46
N ASN A 129 16.46 -1.84 -2.30
CA ASN A 129 16.90 -2.82 -3.29
C ASN A 129 16.01 -4.09 -3.24
N MET A 130 16.09 -4.95 -4.25
CA MET A 130 15.21 -6.12 -4.36
C MET A 130 15.31 -7.11 -3.19
N ASP A 131 16.47 -7.23 -2.55
CA ASP A 131 16.64 -8.11 -1.42
C ASP A 131 15.97 -7.55 -0.16
N GLU A 132 16.07 -6.24 0.04
CA GLU A 132 15.36 -5.54 1.13
C GLU A 132 13.85 -5.59 0.93
N GLN A 133 13.37 -5.41 -0.31
CA GLN A 133 11.95 -5.54 -0.63
C GLN A 133 11.45 -6.97 -0.36
N MET A 134 12.20 -8.00 -0.78
CA MET A 134 11.84 -9.39 -0.49
C MET A 134 11.89 -9.69 1.01
N LYS A 135 12.82 -9.13 1.77
CA LYS A 135 12.84 -9.25 3.24
C LYS A 135 11.59 -8.61 3.86
N SER A 136 11.16 -7.45 3.37
CA SER A 136 9.93 -6.80 3.81
C SER A 136 8.71 -7.68 3.56
N VAL A 137 8.58 -8.23 2.34
CA VAL A 137 7.49 -9.15 1.98
C VAL A 137 7.50 -10.41 2.85
N LYS A 138 8.66 -11.03 3.05
CA LYS A 138 8.80 -12.22 3.91
C LYS A 138 8.40 -11.93 5.36
N LYS A 139 8.75 -10.75 5.88
CA LYS A 139 8.38 -10.29 7.22
C LYS A 139 6.88 -10.06 7.35
N GLU A 140 6.28 -9.39 6.37
CA GLU A 140 4.88 -8.97 6.40
C GLU A 140 3.91 -10.13 6.13
N LEU A 141 4.19 -10.94 5.11
CA LEU A 141 3.32 -12.05 4.69
C LEU A 141 3.60 -13.36 5.44
N GLY A 142 4.68 -13.40 6.22
CA GLY A 142 5.13 -14.61 6.92
C GLY A 142 5.39 -15.77 5.95
N PRO A 143 5.30 -17.03 6.41
CA PRO A 143 5.57 -18.22 5.58
C PRO A 143 4.70 -18.33 4.31
N GLY A 144 3.53 -17.68 4.28
CA GLY A 144 2.62 -17.67 3.12
C GLY A 144 3.10 -16.85 1.92
N TYR A 145 4.23 -16.13 2.06
CA TYR A 145 4.78 -15.32 0.96
C TYR A 145 5.04 -16.14 -0.32
N VAL A 146 5.38 -17.43 -0.18
CA VAL A 146 5.67 -18.29 -1.34
C VAL A 146 4.45 -18.59 -2.21
N ASP A 147 3.25 -18.53 -1.63
CA ASP A 147 1.97 -18.65 -2.35
C ASP A 147 1.53 -17.31 -2.95
N SER A 148 1.91 -16.22 -2.28
CA SER A 148 1.51 -14.86 -2.63
C SER A 148 2.34 -14.31 -3.78
N CYS A 149 3.64 -14.59 -3.81
CA CYS A 149 4.56 -14.08 -4.83
C CYS A 149 4.41 -14.85 -6.14
N LEU A 150 3.67 -14.26 -7.10
CA LEU A 150 3.35 -14.88 -8.39
C LEU A 150 4.01 -14.13 -9.55
N THR A 151 4.71 -14.86 -10.40
CA THR A 151 5.15 -14.36 -11.71
C THR A 151 4.05 -14.61 -12.73
N VAL A 152 3.73 -13.59 -13.52
CA VAL A 152 2.70 -13.61 -14.55
C VAL A 152 3.36 -13.87 -15.89
N TYR A 153 2.90 -14.88 -16.61
CA TYR A 153 3.38 -15.25 -17.93
C TYR A 153 2.30 -15.08 -18.99
N GLU A 154 2.72 -14.71 -20.20
CA GLU A 154 1.91 -14.79 -21.41
C GLU A 154 2.77 -15.44 -22.50
N ASN A 155 2.27 -16.53 -23.10
CA ASN A 155 2.99 -17.31 -24.11
C ASN A 155 4.41 -17.72 -23.64
N GLY A 156 4.55 -18.14 -22.38
CA GLY A 156 5.83 -18.57 -21.78
C GLY A 156 6.81 -17.43 -21.43
N THR A 157 6.43 -16.17 -21.65
CA THR A 157 7.27 -15.00 -21.32
C THR A 157 6.79 -14.33 -20.03
N PRO A 158 7.67 -14.05 -19.04
CA PRO A 158 7.31 -13.25 -17.87
C PRO A 158 6.94 -11.82 -18.27
N ILE A 159 5.71 -11.41 -17.97
CA ILE A 159 5.16 -10.09 -18.30
C ILE A 159 4.93 -9.20 -17.08
N GLY A 160 4.98 -9.76 -15.87
CA GLY A 160 4.71 -9.01 -14.66
C GLY A 160 4.67 -9.87 -13.41
N VAL A 161 4.25 -9.26 -12.31
CA VAL A 161 4.07 -9.94 -11.01
C VAL A 161 2.76 -9.50 -10.37
N ILE A 162 2.22 -10.35 -9.51
CA ILE A 162 1.10 -10.04 -8.62
C ILE A 162 1.30 -10.69 -7.25
N MET A 163 0.92 -9.97 -6.19
CA MET A 163 1.15 -10.39 -4.80
C MET A 163 -0.12 -10.29 -3.94
N PRO A 164 -1.14 -11.13 -4.20
CA PRO A 164 -2.34 -11.19 -3.38
C PRO A 164 -2.05 -11.89 -2.04
N HIS A 165 -2.62 -11.38 -0.95
CA HIS A 165 -2.55 -11.98 0.39
C HIS A 165 -3.74 -11.57 1.25
N ILE A 166 -3.90 -12.20 2.42
CA ILE A 166 -4.81 -11.74 3.47
C ILE A 166 -4.07 -10.76 4.38
N GLU A 167 -4.67 -9.59 4.64
CA GLU A 167 -4.10 -8.60 5.57
C GLU A 167 -3.83 -9.26 6.93
N PRO A 168 -2.58 -9.20 7.44
CA PRO A 168 -2.23 -9.78 8.72
C PRO A 168 -3.15 -9.30 9.85
N GLY A 169 -3.61 -10.23 10.68
CA GLY A 169 -4.56 -9.94 11.77
C GLY A 169 -6.04 -9.93 11.35
N THR A 170 -6.34 -10.10 10.05
CA THR A 170 -7.72 -10.25 9.56
C THR A 170 -7.98 -11.67 9.05
N LYS A 171 -9.26 -12.03 8.90
CA LYS A 171 -9.66 -13.31 8.28
C LYS A 171 -10.19 -13.15 6.86
N ASN A 172 -10.64 -11.95 6.51
CA ASN A 172 -11.52 -11.73 5.36
C ASN A 172 -11.03 -10.61 4.43
N GLU A 173 -10.05 -9.80 4.85
CA GLU A 173 -9.57 -8.69 4.05
C GLU A 173 -8.42 -9.14 3.16
N GLY A 174 -8.64 -9.09 1.85
CA GLY A 174 -7.61 -9.34 0.86
C GLY A 174 -6.87 -8.06 0.46
N ARG A 175 -5.57 -8.15 0.24
CA ARG A 175 -4.77 -7.05 -0.32
C ARG A 175 -3.90 -7.56 -1.45
N ILE A 176 -3.69 -6.71 -2.45
CA ILE A 176 -2.68 -6.91 -3.46
C ILE A 176 -1.49 -6.06 -3.03
N PHE A 177 -0.50 -6.69 -2.41
CA PHE A 177 0.69 -6.01 -1.87
C PHE A 177 1.40 -5.22 -2.97
N TYR A 178 1.58 -5.87 -4.11
CA TYR A 178 2.10 -5.28 -5.32
C TYR A 178 1.51 -5.99 -6.53
N PHE A 179 1.29 -5.26 -7.61
CA PHE A 179 1.21 -5.84 -8.94
C PHE A 179 1.81 -4.85 -9.94
N GLY A 180 2.36 -5.39 -11.02
CA GLY A 180 2.95 -4.56 -12.05
C GLY A 180 3.28 -5.36 -13.28
N LEU A 181 3.37 -4.65 -14.40
CA LEU A 181 3.81 -5.18 -15.67
C LEU A 181 5.21 -4.63 -15.97
N VAL A 182 6.03 -5.46 -16.63
CA VAL A 182 7.30 -5.00 -17.20
C VAL A 182 7.05 -3.88 -18.22
N PRO A 183 8.02 -2.96 -18.45
CA PRO A 183 7.79 -1.75 -19.24
C PRO A 183 7.20 -2.01 -20.63
N GLU A 184 7.62 -3.07 -21.31
CA GLU A 184 7.22 -3.41 -22.68
C GLU A 184 5.75 -3.89 -22.75
N GLU A 185 5.15 -4.26 -21.62
CA GLU A 185 3.78 -4.77 -21.52
C GLU A 185 2.76 -3.72 -21.06
N ARG A 186 3.25 -2.52 -20.72
CA ARG A 186 2.40 -1.39 -20.32
C ARG A 186 1.74 -0.76 -21.55
N GLY A 187 0.61 -0.09 -21.34
CA GLY A 187 -0.17 0.53 -22.42
C GLY A 187 -0.96 -0.44 -23.32
N LYS A 188 -0.78 -1.75 -23.14
CA LYS A 188 -1.50 -2.81 -23.89
C LYS A 188 -2.84 -3.23 -23.27
N ASN A 189 -3.43 -2.40 -22.39
CA ASN A 189 -4.67 -2.68 -21.65
C ASN A 189 -4.68 -3.94 -20.76
N LYS A 190 -3.51 -4.52 -20.44
CA LYS A 190 -3.39 -5.74 -19.62
C LYS A 190 -3.58 -5.53 -18.11
N SER A 191 -3.38 -4.32 -17.60
CA SER A 191 -3.39 -4.04 -16.15
C SER A 191 -4.75 -4.33 -15.49
N THR A 192 -5.86 -4.06 -16.17
CA THR A 192 -7.20 -4.38 -15.64
C THR A 192 -7.38 -5.89 -15.52
N ALA A 193 -7.11 -6.63 -16.59
CA ALA A 193 -7.20 -8.09 -16.60
C ALA A 193 -6.31 -8.75 -15.53
N LEU A 194 -5.09 -8.23 -15.35
CA LEU A 194 -4.16 -8.72 -14.32
C LEU A 194 -4.66 -8.40 -12.91
N TYR A 195 -5.19 -7.20 -12.69
CA TYR A 195 -5.74 -6.84 -11.38
C TYR A 195 -6.98 -7.68 -11.04
N GLU A 196 -7.87 -7.91 -12.02
CA GLU A 196 -9.01 -8.83 -11.88
C GLU A 196 -8.56 -10.25 -11.54
N GLU A 197 -7.44 -10.72 -12.11
CA GLU A 197 -6.86 -12.00 -11.73
C GLU A 197 -6.43 -12.01 -10.25
N GLY A 198 -5.81 -10.93 -9.77
CA GLY A 198 -5.51 -10.77 -8.33
C GLY A 198 -6.76 -10.84 -7.45
N LEU A 199 -7.83 -10.16 -7.84
CA LEU A 199 -9.11 -10.21 -7.12
C LEU A 199 -9.73 -11.62 -7.15
N TYR A 200 -9.62 -12.32 -8.27
CA TYR A 200 -10.04 -13.71 -8.42
C TYR A 200 -9.24 -14.64 -7.48
N LEU A 201 -7.92 -14.46 -7.42
CA LEU A 201 -7.05 -15.19 -6.50
C LEU A 201 -7.45 -14.95 -5.05
N LEU A 202 -7.62 -13.68 -4.66
CA LEU A 202 -8.04 -13.29 -3.32
C LEU A 202 -9.34 -13.99 -2.91
N LYS A 203 -10.34 -14.03 -3.80
CA LYS A 203 -11.62 -14.70 -3.54
C LYS A 203 -11.48 -16.22 -3.43
N ASN A 204 -10.88 -16.85 -4.44
CA ASN A 204 -11.01 -18.28 -4.64
C ASN A 204 -9.94 -19.09 -3.92
N TYR A 205 -8.73 -18.53 -3.78
CA TYR A 205 -7.59 -19.21 -3.16
C TYR A 205 -7.37 -18.73 -1.74
N PHE A 206 -7.35 -17.40 -1.53
CA PHE A 206 -7.13 -16.82 -0.21
C PHE A 206 -8.42 -16.68 0.62
N LYS A 207 -9.59 -16.92 0.01
CA LYS A 207 -10.92 -16.87 0.66
C LYS A 207 -11.28 -15.50 1.25
N ALA A 208 -10.67 -14.42 0.75
CA ALA A 208 -11.00 -13.05 1.12
C ALA A 208 -12.42 -12.68 0.69
N THR A 209 -13.13 -11.90 1.51
CA THR A 209 -14.49 -11.45 1.20
C THR A 209 -14.61 -10.08 0.55
N TYR A 210 -13.60 -9.25 0.76
CA TYR A 210 -13.41 -7.98 0.08
C TYR A 210 -11.92 -7.72 -0.05
N SER A 211 -11.56 -6.77 -0.91
CA SER A 211 -10.20 -6.26 -0.99
C SER A 211 -10.16 -4.78 -0.70
N ILE A 212 -9.10 -4.34 0.01
CA ILE A 212 -8.74 -2.94 0.17
C ILE A 212 -7.48 -2.66 -0.64
N GLY A 213 -7.50 -1.56 -1.39
CA GLY A 213 -6.34 -1.05 -2.12
C GLY A 213 -6.18 0.44 -1.88
N ALA A 214 -4.98 0.96 -2.12
CA ALA A 214 -4.72 2.39 -2.09
C ALA A 214 -3.78 2.79 -3.22
N THR A 215 -3.94 4.01 -3.73
CA THR A 215 -3.00 4.60 -4.69
C THR A 215 -3.03 6.12 -4.64
N SER A 216 -1.95 6.77 -5.07
CA SER A 216 -1.89 8.23 -5.20
C SER A 216 -3.02 8.76 -6.08
N ILE A 217 -3.58 9.92 -5.74
CA ILE A 217 -4.56 10.61 -6.60
C ILE A 217 -3.96 10.99 -7.97
N HIS A 218 -2.63 11.00 -8.08
CA HIS A 218 -1.89 11.27 -9.30
C HIS A 218 -1.64 10.01 -10.15
N ASN A 219 -1.83 8.80 -9.60
CA ASN A 219 -1.71 7.55 -10.34
C ASN A 219 -2.96 7.25 -11.20
N LYS A 220 -3.17 8.08 -12.23
CA LYS A 220 -4.32 7.97 -13.14
C LYS A 220 -4.48 6.58 -13.78
N PRO A 221 -3.40 5.87 -14.18
CA PRO A 221 -3.53 4.49 -14.66
C PRO A 221 -4.17 3.56 -13.63
N MET A 222 -3.72 3.61 -12.38
CA MET A 222 -4.26 2.75 -11.32
C MET A 222 -5.70 3.08 -10.95
N LEU A 223 -6.05 4.37 -10.91
CA LEU A 223 -7.43 4.80 -10.66
C LEU A 223 -8.41 4.25 -11.71
N LYS A 224 -8.01 4.24 -12.99
CA LYS A 224 -8.80 3.61 -14.07
C LYS A 224 -8.92 2.09 -13.90
N VAL A 225 -7.88 1.43 -13.38
CA VAL A 225 -7.94 0.00 -13.07
C VAL A 225 -8.97 -0.26 -11.97
N PHE A 226 -8.94 0.50 -10.88
CA PHE A 226 -9.93 0.37 -9.81
C PHE A 226 -11.37 0.59 -10.29
N GLU A 227 -11.60 1.65 -11.08
CA GLU A 227 -12.90 1.94 -11.68
C GLU A 227 -13.42 0.78 -12.54
N LYS A 228 -12.59 0.29 -13.48
CA LYS A 228 -12.95 -0.83 -14.36
C LYS A 228 -13.21 -2.13 -13.60
N CYS A 229 -12.52 -2.35 -12.48
CA CYS A 229 -12.70 -3.53 -11.63
C CYS A 229 -13.89 -3.40 -10.65
N GLY A 230 -14.68 -2.32 -10.75
CA GLY A 230 -15.84 -2.06 -9.90
C GLY A 230 -15.48 -1.79 -8.44
N CYS A 231 -14.29 -1.28 -8.17
CA CYS A 231 -13.87 -0.92 -6.82
C CYS A 231 -14.43 0.45 -6.45
N ALA A 232 -15.04 0.56 -5.28
CA ALA A 232 -15.60 1.81 -4.78
C ALA A 232 -14.54 2.59 -4.00
N MET A 233 -14.36 3.88 -4.31
CA MET A 233 -13.57 4.78 -3.47
C MET A 233 -14.24 4.93 -2.10
N THR A 234 -13.50 4.65 -1.04
CA THR A 234 -14.03 4.70 0.34
C THR A 234 -13.51 5.89 1.12
N GLU A 235 -12.30 6.36 0.81
CA GLU A 235 -11.67 7.44 1.57
C GLU A 235 -10.59 8.14 0.72
N LYS A 236 -10.39 9.43 1.00
CA LYS A 236 -9.21 10.19 0.59
C LYS A 236 -8.38 10.48 1.84
N VAL A 237 -7.09 10.20 1.81
CA VAL A 237 -6.17 10.37 2.94
C VAL A 237 -4.97 11.18 2.50
N GLY A 238 -4.66 12.26 3.21
CA GLY A 238 -3.44 13.03 3.03
C GLY A 238 -2.27 12.37 3.76
N ILE A 239 -1.11 12.34 3.11
CA ILE A 239 0.15 11.83 3.68
C ILE A 239 0.98 13.03 4.14
N TYR A 240 1.17 13.16 5.45
CA TYR A 240 1.95 14.22 6.06
C TYR A 240 3.27 13.66 6.59
N LYS A 241 4.40 14.17 6.09
CA LYS A 241 5.74 13.70 6.44
C LYS A 241 6.54 14.75 7.18
N TYR A 242 7.11 14.36 8.30
CA TYR A 242 8.16 15.09 9.00
C TYR A 242 9.47 14.35 8.77
N SER A 243 10.41 15.01 8.10
CA SER A 243 11.76 14.49 7.90
C SER A 243 12.73 15.32 8.75
N GLN A 244 13.53 14.64 9.57
CA GLN A 244 14.67 15.29 10.20
C GLN A 244 15.74 15.51 9.13
N ASP A 245 15.69 16.67 8.48
CA ASP A 245 16.82 17.15 7.69
C ASP A 245 17.90 17.61 8.69
N PRO A 246 19.14 17.06 8.67
CA PRO A 246 20.21 17.50 9.56
C PRO A 246 20.55 18.99 9.42
N TYR A 247 20.01 19.68 8.41
CA TYR A 247 20.19 21.12 8.18
C TYR A 247 18.99 21.99 8.57
N GLN A 248 17.90 21.41 9.07
CA GLN A 248 16.76 22.17 9.60
C GLN A 248 16.66 21.98 11.12
N SER A 249 17.42 22.79 11.86
CA SER A 249 17.13 23.00 13.28
C SER A 249 15.73 23.60 13.42
N PRO A 250 14.88 23.13 14.35
CA PRO A 250 13.64 23.81 14.67
C PRO A 250 13.96 25.23 15.12
N LYS A 251 13.30 26.23 14.54
CA LYS A 251 13.20 27.53 15.20
C LYS A 251 12.37 27.30 16.46
N LEU A 252 13.05 27.16 17.59
CA LEU A 252 12.44 27.22 18.91
C LEU A 252 11.71 28.57 19.01
N ILE A 253 10.40 28.51 19.20
CA ILE A 253 9.62 29.61 19.78
C ILE A 253 9.73 29.47 21.29
#